data_AF-A0A023D035-F1
#
_entry.id   AF-A0A023D035-F1
#
_cell.length_a   1.000
_cell.length_b   1.000
_cell.length_c   1.000
_cell.angle_alpha   90.00
_cell.angle_beta   90.00
_cell.angle_gamma   90.00
#
_symmetry.space_group_name_H-M   'P 1'
#
loop_
_entity.id
_entity.type
_entity.pdbx_description
1 polymer ?
#
loop_
_entity_poly.entity_id
_entity_poly.type
_entity_poly.pdbx_seq_one_letter_code
_entity_poly.pdbx_strand_id
1 'polypeptide(L)'
;MKKIQGHLLYSGIVVASILGIVFSAQVLYYRQQVLGYQNMKNYNIARTMRNLALANGISNNEVMWFNHGSVTKKSDHFTVKMDNKEIIELKTLMKYDFEYQRQKVADLK
;
A
#
# COMPACT_ATOMS: atom_id res chain seq x y z
N MET A 1 -49.68 -22.01 20.38
CA MET A 1 -48.31 -21.96 19.84
C MET A 1 -48.39 -21.65 18.34
N LYS A 2 -48.01 -20.44 17.92
CA LYS A 2 -48.06 -20.03 16.50
C LYS A 2 -47.00 -20.81 15.72
N LYS A 3 -47.42 -21.67 14.78
CA LYS A 3 -46.53 -22.30 13.80
C LYS A 3 -45.89 -21.19 12.96
N ILE A 4 -44.66 -20.82 13.29
CA ILE A 4 -43.84 -19.98 12.42
C ILE A 4 -43.71 -20.78 11.12
N GLN A 5 -44.34 -20.30 10.05
CA GLN A 5 -44.31 -20.94 8.75
C GLN A 5 -42.85 -20.95 8.28
N GLY A 6 -42.29 -22.14 8.01
CA GLY A 6 -40.87 -22.31 7.64
C GLY A 6 -40.43 -21.44 6.46
N HIS A 7 -41.36 -20.98 5.63
CA HIS A 7 -41.13 -20.00 4.57
C HIS A 7 -40.57 -18.66 5.07
N LEU A 8 -41.00 -18.18 6.25
CA LEU A 8 -40.57 -16.90 6.81
C LEU A 8 -39.14 -16.97 7.37
N LEU A 9 -38.78 -18.10 7.96
CA LEU A 9 -37.41 -18.39 8.39
C LEU A 9 -36.48 -18.57 7.19
N TYR A 10 -36.93 -19.32 6.18
CA TYR A 10 -36.18 -19.52 4.94
C TYR A 10 -35.92 -18.19 4.21
N SER A 11 -36.94 -17.34 4.04
CA SER A 11 -36.78 -16.03 3.41
C SER A 11 -35.83 -15.12 4.20
N GLY A 12 -35.89 -15.15 5.53
CA GLY A 12 -34.97 -14.40 6.38
C GLY A 12 -33.51 -14.84 6.22
N ILE A 13 -33.26 -16.16 6.19
CA ILE A 13 -31.91 -16.72 5.99
C ILE A 13 -31.37 -16.38 4.60
N VAL A 14 -32.20 -16.46 3.56
CA VAL A 14 -31.80 -16.12 2.19
C VAL A 14 -31.42 -14.64 2.09
N VAL A 15 -32.23 -13.73 2.64
CA VAL A 15 -31.93 -12.29 2.65
C VAL A 15 -30.66 -12.00 3.46
N ALA A 16 -30.50 -12.60 4.64
CA ALA A 16 -29.29 -12.46 5.45
C ALA A 16 -28.04 -12.96 4.72
N SER A 17 -28.16 -14.07 3.97
CA SER A 17 -27.05 -14.62 3.18
C SER A 17 -26.65 -13.70 2.04
N ILE A 18 -27.64 -13.15 1.31
CA ILE A 18 -27.39 -12.18 0.23
C ILE A 18 -26.71 -10.92 0.77
N LEU A 19 -27.20 -10.37 1.88
CA LEU A 19 -26.57 -9.23 2.53
C LEU A 19 -25.14 -9.56 2.97
N GLY A 20 -24.92 -10.74 3.57
CA GLY A 20 -23.59 -11.20 3.96
C GLY A 20 -22.60 -11.27 2.78
N ILE A 21 -23.06 -11.73 1.61
CA ILE A 21 -22.25 -11.75 0.38
C ILE A 21 -21.91 -10.33 -0.08
N VAL A 22 -22.90 -9.43 -0.13
CA VAL A 22 -22.69 -8.03 -0.54
C VAL A 22 -21.71 -7.32 0.40
N PHE A 23 -21.87 -7.47 1.70
CA PHE A 23 -20.95 -6.90 2.69
C PHE A 23 -19.54 -7.48 2.56
N SER A 24 -19.41 -8.79 2.37
CA SER A 24 -18.10 -9.43 2.19
C SER A 24 -17.40 -8.92 0.93
N ALA A 25 -18.13 -8.77 -0.17
CA ALA A 25 -17.59 -8.23 -1.42
C ALA A 25 -17.11 -6.78 -1.25
N GLN A 26 -17.89 -5.93 -0.56
CA GLN A 26 -17.48 -4.56 -0.26
C GLN A 26 -16.23 -4.53 0.62
N VAL A 27 -16.19 -5.33 1.68
CA VAL A 27 -15.03 -5.39 2.59
C VAL A 27 -13.76 -5.79 1.83
N LEU A 28 -13.84 -6.80 0.94
CA LEU A 28 -12.71 -7.21 0.11
C LEU A 28 -12.26 -6.08 -0.82
N TYR A 29 -13.19 -5.39 -1.47
CA TYR A 29 -12.88 -4.27 -2.36
C TYR A 29 -12.17 -3.12 -1.62
N TYR A 30 -12.69 -2.71 -0.46
CA TYR A 30 -12.06 -1.67 0.36
C TYR A 30 -10.70 -2.09 0.89
N ARG A 31 -10.54 -3.36 1.28
CA ARG A 31 -9.24 -3.89 1.72
C ARG A 31 -8.19 -3.77 0.61
N GLN A 32 -8.55 -4.08 -0.64
CA GLN A 32 -7.66 -3.95 -1.78
C GLN A 32 -7.20 -2.50 -1.97
N GLN A 33 -8.13 -1.54 -1.88
CA GLN A 33 -7.81 -0.12 -1.99
C GLN A 33 -6.89 0.36 -0.87
N VAL A 34 -7.17 -0.02 0.38
CA VAL A 34 -6.34 0.38 1.54
C VAL A 34 -4.91 -0.13 1.38
N LEU A 35 -4.71 -1.37 0.92
CA LEU A 35 -3.38 -1.90 0.63
C LEU A 35 -2.69 -1.11 -0.50
N GLY A 36 -3.43 -0.74 -1.55
CA GLY A 36 -2.93 0.15 -2.61
C GLY A 36 -2.45 1.49 -2.08
N TYR A 37 -3.27 2.15 -1.24
CA TYR A 37 -2.92 3.42 -0.61
C TYR A 37 -1.73 3.31 0.33
N GLN A 38 -1.63 2.23 1.11
CA GLN A 38 -0.47 1.98 1.97
C GLN A 38 0.81 1.85 1.17
N ASN A 39 0.80 1.07 0.08
CA ASN A 39 1.96 0.91 -0.78
C ASN A 39 2.39 2.25 -1.42
N MET A 40 1.42 3.04 -1.89
CA MET A 40 1.70 4.35 -2.48
C MET A 40 2.25 5.34 -1.44
N LYS A 41 1.71 5.33 -0.22
CA LYS A 41 2.23 6.11 0.90
C LYS A 41 3.67 5.73 1.22
N ASN A 42 3.98 4.44 1.35
CA ASN A 42 5.32 3.97 1.69
C ASN A 42 6.34 4.32 0.60
N TYR A 43 5.96 4.18 -0.68
CA TYR A 43 6.78 4.61 -1.80
C TYR A 43 7.09 6.11 -1.77
N ASN A 44 6.07 6.94 -1.49
CA ASN A 44 6.26 8.39 -1.39
C ASN A 44 7.17 8.78 -0.22
N ILE A 45 7.03 8.13 0.93
CA ILE A 45 7.92 8.33 2.09
C ILE A 45 9.36 7.97 1.70
N ALA A 46 9.57 6.81 1.08
CA ALA A 46 10.90 6.38 0.64
C ALA A 46 11.52 7.36 -0.36
N ARG A 47 10.73 7.88 -1.29
CA ARG A 47 11.16 8.91 -2.25
C ARG A 47 11.60 10.19 -1.55
N THR A 48 10.84 10.64 -0.56
CA THR A 48 11.19 11.82 0.24
C THR A 48 12.49 11.59 1.01
N MET A 49 12.65 10.45 1.66
CA MET A 49 13.88 10.13 2.39
C MET A 49 15.09 10.07 1.47
N ARG A 50 14.96 9.46 0.28
CA ARG A 50 16.02 9.48 -0.76
C ARG A 50 16.38 10.92 -1.15
N ASN A 51 15.38 11.76 -1.43
CA ASN A 51 15.62 13.14 -1.86
C ASN A 51 16.31 13.96 -0.77
N LEU A 52 15.94 13.76 0.50
CA LEU A 52 16.61 14.37 1.64
C LEU A 52 18.04 13.85 1.79
N ALA A 53 18.27 12.55 1.63
CA ALA A 53 19.61 11.97 1.69
C ALA A 53 20.52 12.49 0.57
N LEU A 54 19.97 12.66 -0.64
CA LEU A 54 20.64 13.30 -1.77
C LEU A 54 20.97 14.77 -1.47
N ALA A 55 20.02 15.53 -0.93
CA ALA A 55 20.22 16.95 -0.59
C ALA A 55 21.27 17.14 0.51
N ASN A 56 21.40 16.19 1.44
CA ASN A 56 22.42 16.17 2.48
C ASN A 56 23.76 15.57 2.02
N GLY A 57 23.91 15.21 0.74
CA GLY A 57 25.18 14.78 0.20
C GLY A 57 25.68 13.42 0.69
N ILE A 58 24.77 12.49 1.00
CA ILE A 58 25.14 11.15 1.48
C ILE A 58 26.17 10.46 0.56
N SER A 59 27.20 9.87 1.17
CA SER A 59 28.30 9.19 0.49
C SER A 59 27.92 7.76 0.08
N ASN A 60 28.68 7.16 -0.82
CA ASN A 60 28.44 5.76 -1.21
C ASN A 60 28.68 4.82 -0.01
N ASN A 61 27.79 3.84 0.15
CA ASN A 61 27.70 2.90 1.28
C ASN A 61 27.42 3.55 2.64
N GLU A 62 27.14 4.85 2.67
CA GLU A 62 26.73 5.54 3.89
C GLU A 62 25.23 5.32 4.14
N VAL A 63 24.88 5.24 5.43
CA VAL A 63 23.50 5.06 5.90
C VAL A 63 23.05 6.32 6.62
N MET A 64 21.99 6.93 6.12
CA MET A 64 21.32 8.06 6.76
C MET A 64 20.03 7.59 7.42
N TRP A 65 19.87 7.92 8.69
CA TRP A 65 18.73 7.52 9.51
C TRP A 65 17.68 8.62 9.54
N PHE A 66 16.41 8.21 9.47
CA PHE A 66 15.23 9.05 9.54
C PHE A 66 14.24 8.44 10.54
N ASN A 67 13.26 9.23 10.97
CA ASN A 67 12.20 8.75 11.88
C ASN A 67 11.32 7.65 11.27
N HIS A 68 11.36 7.45 9.95
CA HIS A 68 10.56 6.48 9.21
C HIS A 68 11.40 5.33 8.62
N GLY A 69 12.69 5.27 8.95
CA GLY A 69 13.59 4.23 8.47
C GLY A 69 15.00 4.74 8.19
N SER A 70 15.67 4.10 7.24
CA SER A 70 17.03 4.47 6.83
C SER A 70 17.18 4.44 5.32
N VAL A 71 18.10 5.26 4.81
CA VAL A 71 18.48 5.29 3.40
C VAL A 71 19.96 4.93 3.31
N THR A 72 20.27 3.92 2.52
CA THR A 72 21.65 3.56 2.17
C THR A 72 21.89 3.92 0.71
N LYS A 73 22.91 4.71 0.41
CA LYS A 73 23.31 4.98 -0.97
C LYS A 73 24.22 3.87 -1.47
N LYS A 74 23.91 3.30 -2.63
CA LYS A 74 24.81 2.47 -3.42
C LYS A 74 25.19 3.21 -4.71
N SER A 75 26.09 2.64 -5.50
CA SER A 75 26.68 3.31 -6.67
C SER A 75 25.65 3.80 -7.71
N ASP A 76 24.56 3.06 -7.91
CA ASP A 76 23.55 3.28 -8.95
C ASP A 76 22.12 3.44 -8.42
N HIS A 77 21.88 3.12 -7.14
CA HIS A 77 20.58 3.15 -6.50
C HIS A 77 20.67 3.48 -5.01
N PHE A 78 19.52 3.76 -4.41
CA PHE A 78 19.32 3.95 -2.99
C PHE A 78 18.46 2.81 -2.45
N THR A 79 18.93 2.18 -1.38
CA THR A 79 18.15 1.19 -0.63
C THR A 79 17.50 1.90 0.54
N VAL A 80 16.17 1.99 0.52
CA VAL A 80 15.41 2.57 1.63
C VAL A 80 14.82 1.44 2.46
N LYS A 81 15.24 1.33 3.73
CA LYS A 81 14.65 0.38 4.70
C LYS A 81 13.66 1.14 5.56
N MET A 82 12.39 0.78 5.46
CA MET A 82 11.29 1.38 6.21
C MET A 82 11.14 0.69 7.59
N ASP A 83 10.53 1.38 8.56
CA ASP A 83 10.30 0.80 9.91
C ASP A 83 9.38 -0.44 9.90
N ASN A 84 8.48 -0.52 8.91
CA ASN A 84 7.64 -1.69 8.69
C ASN A 84 8.40 -2.88 8.08
N LYS A 85 9.74 -2.82 8.03
CA LYS A 85 10.66 -3.81 7.45
C LYS A 85 10.57 -3.95 5.93
N GLU A 86 9.79 -3.11 5.24
CA GLU A 86 9.81 -3.07 3.78
C GLU A 86 11.11 -2.44 3.28
N ILE A 87 11.63 -2.98 2.20
CA ILE A 87 12.81 -2.48 1.52
C ILE A 87 12.37 -1.98 0.15
N ILE A 88 12.61 -0.69 -0.11
CA ILE A 88 12.26 -0.04 -1.36
C ILE A 88 13.55 0.41 -2.03
N GLU A 89 13.83 -0.13 -3.21
CA GLU A 89 14.96 0.28 -4.03
C GLU A 89 14.54 1.40 -4.97
N LEU A 90 15.27 2.52 -4.92
CA LEU A 90 14.99 3.69 -5.74
C LEU A 90 16.23 4.04 -6.55
N LYS A 91 16.05 4.24 -7.86
CA LYS A 91 17.14 4.73 -8.72
C LYS A 91 17.51 6.17 -8.35
N THR A 92 18.74 6.55 -8.64
CA THR A 92 19.29 7.90 -8.40
C THR A 92 18.59 8.98 -9.22
N LEU A 93 17.96 8.63 -10.35
CA LEU A 93 17.35 9.59 -11.28
C LEU A 93 15.84 9.78 -11.02
N MET A 94 15.41 11.01 -10.72
CA MET A 94 14.00 11.38 -10.49
C MET A 94 13.05 11.06 -11.65
N LYS A 95 13.57 10.93 -12.89
CA LYS A 95 12.76 10.65 -14.09
C LYS A 95 11.97 9.33 -13.98
N TYR A 96 12.52 8.34 -13.28
CA TYR A 96 11.88 7.02 -13.14
C TYR A 96 10.71 7.01 -12.15
N ASP A 97 10.64 7.97 -11.23
CA ASP A 97 9.56 8.02 -10.24
C ASP A 97 8.20 8.37 -10.87
N PHE A 98 8.21 9.15 -11.96
CA PHE A 98 6.99 9.56 -12.67
C PHE A 98 6.40 8.43 -13.53
N GLU A 99 7.23 7.50 -14.02
CA GLU A 99 6.75 6.32 -14.76
C GLU A 99 6.12 5.30 -13.82
N TYR A 100 6.75 5.02 -12.67
CA TYR A 100 6.20 4.10 -11.68
C TYR A 100 4.83 4.56 -11.13
N GLN A 101 4.69 5.85 -10.82
CA GLN A 101 3.40 6.39 -10.37
C GLN A 101 2.33 6.33 -11.46
N ARG A 102 2.66 6.62 -12.74
CA ARG A 102 1.69 6.49 -13.82
C ARG A 102 1.22 5.06 -14.03
N GLN A 103 2.13 4.10 -13.94
CA GLN A 103 1.81 2.68 -14.12
C GLN A 103 0.93 2.16 -12.97
N LYS A 104 1.27 2.47 -11.71
CA LYS A 104 0.45 2.07 -10.56
C LYS A 104 -0.92 2.74 -10.49
N VAL A 105 -1.04 3.99 -10.93
CA VAL A 105 -2.33 4.68 -11.01
C VAL A 105 -3.20 4.14 -12.15
N ALA A 106 -2.59 3.67 -13.25
CA ALA A 106 -3.32 3.00 -14.32
C ALA A 106 -3.87 1.63 -13.88
N ASP A 107 -3.11 0.87 -13.08
CA ASP A 107 -3.54 -0.43 -12.55
C ASP A 107 -4.65 -0.34 -11.47
N LEU A 108 -4.89 0.85 -10.94
CA LEU A 108 -5.93 1.12 -9.93
C LEU A 108 -7.25 1.62 -10.52
N LYS A 109 -7.32 1.87 -11.84
CA LYS A 109 -8.53 2.27 -12.58
C LYS A 109 -9.18 1.08 -13.27
#